data_AF-A0A8C2E0D5-F1
#
_entry.id   AF-A0A8C2E0D5-F1
#
_cell.length_a   1.000
_cell.length_b   1.000
_cell.length_c   1.000
_cell.angle_alpha   90.00
_cell.angle_beta   90.00
_cell.angle_gamma   90.00
#
_symmetry.space_group_name_H-M   'P 1'
#
loop_
_entity.id
_entity.type
_entity.pdbx_description
1 polymer ?
#
loop_
_entity_poly.entity_id
_entity_poly.type
_entity_poly.pdbx_seq_one_letter_code
_entity_poly.pdbx_strand_id
1 'polypeptide(L)'
;MHAYIIDLFPLCFKDKLLPQAIDYLQKAFRVRRQSGPILLSRQCATNQYLRKRDDPHRYCQGPCADITKCGPVVVPEQHLQQCRVCSESGKSCGPVGPPDGEGVARADFVLYVSATTTERCGQENIVAYAAYCQLESELDRPIAGYANLCPNMISTQHQEFEGMLSTVKHEIIHALGFSAGLFAFYHDDDGKPLTPRSASGLPAYNESLGLYQWSDKVIKRATRLWDIRGGHMVRHTVHLLATPRVVEEARRHFNCPILEGMELENQGGAGTEFNHWEKRLLENEAMTGSHTQNRVFSRITLAIMEDTGWYRANYSMAENLEWGRFLGCDFVMKSSLIHSQINLLLLFLIQEFSWHVGGEYQRSSYCGIQENQPGEINYGVEHYGPGSVCLYQKSPFVMEQCTKRMTYPDWGSGCYKVSCTAQGLLVWVQNDSYPCVRTGQVISVSIRMNGWVYSGQLICPTCSDFCSDCPLPHEIPPLNTTKSARLDPCSRSSCLVVNLWQLLFSLTPLLIGFLLCGRD
;
A
#
# COMPACT_ATOMS: atom_id res chain seq x y z
N MET A 1 -6.89 -19.10 11.26
CA MET A 1 -5.42 -19.04 11.25
C MET A 1 -4.94 -19.03 12.69
N HIS A 2 -3.86 -19.75 13.00
CA HIS A 2 -3.20 -19.70 14.30
C HIS A 2 -1.76 -19.22 14.12
N ALA A 3 -1.35 -18.18 14.85
CA ALA A 3 0.01 -17.65 14.78
C ALA A 3 0.81 -18.03 16.03
N TYR A 4 1.98 -18.62 15.80
CA TYR A 4 2.92 -19.06 16.82
C TYR A 4 4.12 -18.12 16.82
N ILE A 5 4.24 -17.30 17.87
CA ILE A 5 5.25 -16.26 18.01
C ILE A 5 6.37 -16.79 18.91
N ILE A 6 7.60 -16.81 18.40
CA ILE A 6 8.73 -17.45 19.11
C ILE A 6 9.65 -16.43 19.78
N ASP A 7 9.81 -15.26 19.18
CA ASP A 7 10.72 -14.24 19.68
C ASP A 7 10.01 -13.23 20.59
N LEU A 8 10.82 -12.52 21.40
CA LEU A 8 10.37 -11.37 22.16
C LEU A 8 10.15 -10.18 21.21
N PHE A 9 8.92 -10.03 20.75
CA PHE A 9 8.49 -8.83 20.04
C PHE A 9 8.12 -7.70 21.01
N PRO A 10 8.21 -6.42 20.59
CA PRO A 10 7.59 -5.32 21.31
C PRO A 10 6.10 -5.61 21.57
N LEU A 11 5.58 -5.23 22.75
CA LEU A 11 4.18 -5.49 23.14
C LEU A 11 3.17 -5.01 22.08
N CYS A 12 3.41 -3.84 21.47
CA CYS A 12 2.56 -3.31 20.39
C CYS A 12 2.45 -4.27 19.20
N PHE A 13 3.53 -4.97 18.84
CA PHE A 13 3.51 -5.93 17.74
C PHE A 13 2.69 -7.17 18.10
N LYS A 14 2.97 -7.76 19.28
CA LYS A 14 2.32 -8.99 19.75
C LYS A 14 0.82 -8.78 20.02
N ASP A 15 0.46 -7.63 20.59
CA ASP A 15 -0.89 -7.38 21.09
C ASP A 15 -1.75 -6.57 20.10
N LYS A 16 -1.17 -5.94 19.08
CA LYS A 16 -1.91 -5.15 18.08
C LYS A 16 -1.60 -5.55 16.63
N LEU A 17 -0.36 -5.41 16.18
CA LEU A 17 -0.04 -5.49 14.75
C LEU A 17 -0.41 -6.86 14.15
N LEU A 18 0.12 -7.94 14.72
CA LEU A 18 -0.11 -9.28 14.20
C LEU A 18 -1.58 -9.73 14.39
N PRO A 19 -2.24 -9.52 15.55
CA PRO A 19 -3.67 -9.77 15.69
C PRO A 19 -4.54 -9.03 14.66
N GLN A 20 -4.24 -7.75 14.37
CA GLN A 20 -5.01 -6.98 13.37
C GLN A 20 -4.78 -7.49 11.93
N ALA A 21 -3.54 -7.84 11.57
CA ALA A 21 -3.26 -8.44 10.27
C ALA A 21 -4.00 -9.77 10.09
N ILE A 22 -3.97 -10.63 11.13
CA ILE A 22 -4.66 -11.92 11.11
C ILE A 22 -6.17 -11.74 11.05
N ASP A 23 -6.74 -10.81 11.83
CA ASP A 23 -8.18 -10.52 11.82
C ASP A 23 -8.65 -10.06 10.43
N TYR A 24 -7.90 -9.16 9.77
CA TYR A 24 -8.17 -8.77 8.40
C TYR A 24 -8.18 -9.98 7.46
N LEU A 25 -7.14 -10.82 7.49
CA LEU A 25 -7.01 -11.98 6.60
C LEU A 25 -8.07 -13.05 6.87
N GLN A 26 -8.47 -13.26 8.12
CA GLN A 26 -9.56 -14.19 8.48
C GLN A 26 -10.93 -13.71 8.00
N LYS A 27 -11.14 -12.39 7.95
CA LYS A 27 -12.36 -11.77 7.39
C LYS A 27 -12.33 -11.75 5.86
N ALA A 28 -11.14 -11.57 5.27
CA ALA A 28 -10.96 -11.51 3.82
C ALA A 28 -11.00 -12.90 3.17
N PHE A 29 -10.49 -13.95 3.82
CA PHE A 29 -10.33 -15.28 3.22
C PHE A 29 -10.90 -16.39 4.09
N ARG A 30 -11.89 -17.11 3.54
CA ARG A 30 -12.45 -18.31 4.16
C ARG A 30 -11.95 -19.55 3.42
N VAL A 31 -11.40 -20.52 4.14
CA VAL A 31 -10.92 -21.78 3.56
C VAL A 31 -12.11 -22.58 3.00
N ARG A 32 -11.94 -23.20 1.83
CA ARG A 32 -13.00 -24.00 1.20
C ARG A 32 -13.23 -25.34 1.89
N ARG A 33 -12.16 -25.93 2.46
CA ARG A 33 -12.21 -27.20 3.18
C ARG A 33 -11.39 -27.11 4.46
N GLN A 34 -12.02 -27.43 5.59
CA GLN A 34 -11.35 -27.52 6.87
C GLN A 34 -10.64 -28.86 6.98
N SER A 35 -9.40 -28.83 7.45
CA SER A 35 -8.59 -30.01 7.71
C SER A 35 -8.57 -30.29 9.22
N GLY A 36 -8.23 -31.51 9.63
CA GLY A 36 -8.06 -31.86 11.05
C GLY A 36 -6.91 -31.10 11.73
N PRO A 37 -6.49 -31.51 12.94
CA PRO A 37 -5.33 -30.91 13.59
C PRO A 37 -4.12 -30.84 12.65
N ILE A 38 -3.46 -29.69 12.59
CA ILE A 38 -2.31 -29.50 11.70
C ILE A 38 -1.07 -30.13 12.34
N LEU A 39 -0.48 -31.08 11.62
CA LEU A 39 0.78 -31.72 11.94
C LEU A 39 1.77 -31.56 10.78
N LEU A 40 2.97 -31.09 11.07
CA LEU A 40 4.02 -30.89 10.08
C LEU A 40 4.90 -32.13 9.95
N SER A 41 5.19 -32.54 8.72
CA SER A 41 6.13 -33.62 8.45
C SER A 41 7.55 -33.17 8.79
N ARG A 42 8.33 -34.05 9.42
CA ARG A 42 9.74 -33.79 9.72
C ARG A 42 10.55 -33.56 8.44
N GLN A 43 11.59 -32.74 8.56
CA GLN A 43 12.57 -32.55 7.49
C GLN A 43 13.49 -33.77 7.39
N CYS A 44 14.01 -34.03 6.19
CA CYS A 44 14.96 -35.12 5.96
C CYS A 44 16.38 -34.60 6.13
N ALA A 45 17.25 -35.38 6.77
CA ALA A 45 18.65 -34.98 6.97
C ALA A 45 19.38 -34.72 5.63
N THR A 46 18.97 -35.44 4.58
CA THR A 46 19.50 -35.34 3.21
C THR A 46 18.72 -34.39 2.31
N ASN A 47 17.62 -33.77 2.79
CA ASN A 47 16.63 -33.06 1.97
C ASN A 47 16.04 -33.87 0.79
N GLN A 48 16.16 -35.21 0.82
CA GLN A 48 15.57 -36.09 -0.18
C GLN A 48 14.24 -36.64 0.32
N TYR A 49 13.18 -36.29 -0.41
CA TYR A 49 11.80 -36.62 -0.05
C TYR A 49 11.21 -37.59 -1.07
N LEU A 50 10.43 -38.56 -0.58
CA LEU A 50 9.68 -39.53 -1.36
C LEU A 50 8.19 -39.41 -1.02
N ARG A 51 7.33 -39.52 -2.03
CA ARG A 51 5.89 -39.60 -1.88
C ARG A 51 5.40 -40.89 -2.52
N LYS A 52 4.65 -41.69 -1.77
CA LYS A 52 4.03 -42.90 -2.29
C LYS A 52 2.71 -42.53 -2.97
N ARG A 53 2.34 -43.32 -3.99
CA ARG A 53 1.03 -43.21 -4.62
C ARG A 53 -0.05 -43.50 -3.58
N ASP A 54 -1.08 -42.66 -3.53
CA ASP A 54 -2.23 -42.77 -2.63
C ASP A 54 -1.89 -42.70 -1.12
N ASP A 55 -0.69 -42.20 -0.77
CA ASP A 55 -0.28 -41.93 0.61
C ASP A 55 -0.14 -40.40 0.82
N PRO A 56 -0.86 -39.81 1.79
CA PRO A 56 -0.75 -38.38 2.06
C PRO A 56 0.58 -38.00 2.73
N HIS A 57 1.37 -38.96 3.22
CA HIS A 57 2.59 -38.70 3.97
C HIS A 57 3.83 -38.50 3.09
N ARG A 58 4.72 -37.66 3.59
CA ARG A 58 6.07 -37.46 3.05
C ARG A 58 7.05 -38.39 3.78
N TYR A 59 7.89 -39.09 3.02
CA TYR A 59 8.91 -39.98 3.53
C TYR A 59 10.31 -39.42 3.27
N CYS A 60 11.25 -39.68 4.18
CA CYS A 60 12.66 -39.39 3.97
C CYS A 60 13.40 -40.55 3.33
N GLN A 61 14.26 -40.25 2.36
CA GLN A 61 15.28 -41.18 1.91
C GLN A 61 16.46 -41.10 2.89
N GLY A 62 16.49 -42.03 3.86
CA GLY A 62 17.38 -41.96 5.02
C GLY A 62 16.69 -41.39 6.27
N PRO A 63 17.45 -40.95 7.30
CA PRO A 63 16.89 -40.47 8.56
C PRO A 63 16.22 -39.10 8.43
N CYS A 64 15.25 -38.83 9.31
CA CYS A 64 14.79 -37.45 9.53
C CYS A 64 15.91 -36.63 10.17
N ALA A 65 15.88 -35.32 9.94
CA ALA A 65 16.73 -34.36 10.64
C ALA A 65 16.31 -34.29 12.12
N ASP A 66 17.30 -34.08 13.00
CA ASP A 66 17.07 -33.92 14.44
C ASP A 66 16.22 -32.68 14.76
N ILE A 67 16.33 -31.65 13.92
CA ILE A 67 15.59 -30.39 14.06
C ILE A 67 14.83 -30.12 12.77
N THR A 68 13.51 -29.92 12.89
CA THR A 68 12.66 -29.46 11.79
C THR A 68 12.42 -27.97 11.90
N LYS A 69 12.69 -27.24 10.81
CA LYS A 69 12.50 -25.78 10.74
C LYS A 69 11.43 -25.38 9.72
N CYS A 70 10.76 -24.27 10.01
CA CYS A 70 9.86 -23.57 9.09
C CYS A 70 10.38 -22.14 8.94
N GLY A 71 11.16 -21.88 7.88
CA GLY A 71 11.96 -20.67 7.78
C GLY A 71 13.05 -20.62 8.88
N PRO A 72 13.25 -19.48 9.55
CA PRO A 72 14.23 -19.37 10.65
C PRO A 72 13.75 -20.03 11.95
N VAL A 73 12.48 -20.43 12.03
CA VAL A 73 11.84 -20.96 13.23
C VAL A 73 12.05 -22.46 13.38
N VAL A 74 12.41 -22.92 14.59
CA VAL A 74 12.33 -24.33 14.98
C VAL A 74 10.89 -24.71 15.31
N VAL A 75 10.37 -25.73 14.64
CA VAL A 75 9.00 -26.20 14.85
C VAL A 75 8.92 -27.00 16.17
N PRO A 76 7.98 -26.70 17.08
CA PRO A 76 7.80 -27.47 18.31
C PRO A 76 7.50 -28.95 18.03
N GLU A 77 8.09 -29.85 18.83
CA GLU A 77 7.91 -31.30 18.70
C GLU A 77 6.44 -31.74 18.74
N GLN A 78 5.63 -31.07 19.55
CA GLN A 78 4.18 -31.30 19.62
C GLN A 78 3.41 -30.96 18.33
N HIS A 79 3.98 -30.17 17.40
CA HIS A 79 3.39 -29.88 16.09
C HIS A 79 3.88 -30.84 14.99
N LEU A 80 4.81 -31.76 15.31
CA LEU A 80 5.44 -32.64 14.32
C LEU A 80 4.77 -34.01 14.25
N GLN A 81 4.72 -34.54 13.03
CA GLN A 81 4.42 -35.94 12.79
C GLN A 81 5.59 -36.83 13.25
N GLN A 82 5.29 -38.09 13.52
CA GLN A 82 6.25 -39.17 13.64
C GLN A 82 7.12 -39.22 12.38
N CYS A 83 8.43 -39.42 12.58
CA CYS A 83 9.35 -39.52 11.46
C CYS A 83 8.96 -40.71 10.57
N ARG A 84 8.97 -40.52 9.26
CA ARG A 84 8.66 -41.56 8.27
C ARG A 84 9.83 -41.68 7.31
N VAL A 85 10.42 -42.87 7.26
CA VAL A 85 11.63 -43.14 6.46
C VAL A 85 11.38 -44.27 5.48
N CYS A 86 12.08 -44.20 4.35
CA CYS A 86 12.19 -45.26 3.37
C CYS A 86 13.63 -45.76 3.31
N SER A 87 13.82 -47.06 3.07
CA SER A 87 15.09 -47.64 2.64
C SER A 87 15.60 -46.95 1.38
N GLU A 88 16.91 -46.94 1.11
CA GLU A 88 17.49 -46.34 -0.10
C GLU A 88 16.86 -46.85 -1.41
N SER A 89 16.41 -48.10 -1.44
CA SER A 89 15.71 -48.69 -2.59
C SER A 89 14.24 -48.24 -2.76
N GLY A 90 13.70 -47.47 -1.82
CA GLY A 90 12.29 -47.05 -1.76
C GLY A 90 11.27 -48.17 -1.47
N LYS A 91 11.73 -49.43 -1.31
CA LYS A 91 10.84 -50.61 -1.18
C LYS A 91 10.25 -50.80 0.21
N SER A 92 11.01 -50.50 1.28
CA SER A 92 10.52 -50.58 2.65
C SER A 92 10.40 -49.18 3.22
N CYS A 93 9.22 -48.79 3.69
CA CYS A 93 9.03 -47.52 4.38
C CYS A 93 8.10 -47.67 5.57
N GLY A 94 8.37 -46.92 6.63
CA GLY A 94 7.58 -46.98 7.85
C GLY A 94 7.88 -45.82 8.80
N PRO A 95 7.05 -45.68 9.84
CA PRO A 95 7.29 -44.75 10.92
C PRO A 95 8.49 -45.18 11.79
N VAL A 96 9.23 -44.22 12.33
CA VAL A 96 10.34 -44.40 13.28
C VAL A 96 10.31 -43.31 14.35
N GLY A 97 10.79 -43.64 15.55
CA GLY A 97 10.87 -42.69 16.66
C GLY A 97 9.53 -42.44 17.36
N PRO A 98 9.41 -41.33 18.11
CA PRO A 98 8.21 -41.02 18.90
C PRO A 98 6.98 -40.86 18.01
N PRO A 99 5.76 -41.14 18.54
CA PRO A 99 4.52 -40.96 17.80
C PRO A 99 4.28 -39.48 17.43
N ASP A 100 3.23 -39.24 16.62
CA ASP A 100 2.77 -37.89 16.30
C ASP A 100 2.55 -37.06 17.57
N GLY A 101 2.87 -35.77 17.52
CA GLY A 101 2.48 -34.82 18.55
C GLY A 101 0.98 -34.55 18.56
N GLU A 102 0.51 -33.68 19.47
CA GLU A 102 -0.91 -33.31 19.55
C GLU A 102 -1.40 -32.52 18.33
N GLY A 103 -0.48 -31.84 17.62
CA GLY A 103 -0.79 -30.97 16.51
C GLY A 103 -1.47 -29.66 16.93
N VAL A 104 -1.71 -28.78 15.96
CA VAL A 104 -2.43 -27.53 16.20
C VAL A 104 -3.90 -27.73 15.87
N ALA A 105 -4.73 -27.88 16.92
CA ALA A 105 -6.16 -28.04 16.77
C ALA A 105 -6.86 -26.71 16.40
N ARG A 106 -8.01 -26.80 15.71
CA ARG A 106 -8.86 -25.65 15.33
C ARG A 106 -8.11 -24.57 14.52
N ALA A 107 -7.17 -24.99 13.69
CA ALA A 107 -6.44 -24.11 12.79
C ALA A 107 -6.45 -24.68 11.37
N ASP A 108 -6.68 -23.82 10.37
CA ASP A 108 -6.54 -24.18 8.96
C ASP A 108 -5.16 -23.79 8.39
N PHE A 109 -4.43 -22.93 9.10
CA PHE A 109 -3.08 -22.49 8.76
C PHE A 109 -2.32 -22.12 10.03
N VAL A 110 -1.08 -22.57 10.15
CA VAL A 110 -0.15 -22.23 11.23
C VAL A 110 0.92 -21.28 10.71
N LEU A 111 0.96 -20.06 11.23
CA LEU A 111 1.98 -19.06 10.90
C LEU A 111 3.04 -19.02 12.00
N TYR A 112 4.27 -19.37 11.66
CA TYR A 112 5.43 -19.25 12.56
C TYR A 112 6.07 -17.87 12.41
N VAL A 113 6.08 -17.06 13.47
CA VAL A 113 6.53 -15.67 13.41
C VAL A 113 7.80 -15.47 14.23
N SER A 114 8.81 -14.85 13.60
CA SER A 114 10.11 -14.54 14.19
C SER A 114 10.59 -13.14 13.84
N ALA A 115 11.47 -12.61 14.68
CA ALA A 115 12.24 -11.40 14.44
C ALA A 115 13.73 -11.73 14.58
N THR A 116 14.22 -12.57 13.68
CA THR A 116 15.62 -13.00 13.67
C THR A 116 16.38 -12.27 12.58
N THR A 117 17.54 -11.71 12.93
CA THR A 117 18.50 -11.19 11.95
C THR A 117 19.07 -12.36 11.16
N THR A 118 18.79 -12.39 9.86
CA THR A 118 19.25 -13.41 8.93
C THR A 118 20.04 -12.77 7.80
N GLU A 119 20.74 -13.55 6.98
CA GLU A 119 21.46 -13.03 5.80
C GLU A 119 20.53 -12.21 4.88
N ARG A 120 19.27 -12.63 4.74
CA ARG A 120 18.24 -11.89 4.00
C ARG A 120 17.97 -10.50 4.58
N CYS A 121 18.02 -10.35 5.90
CA CYS A 121 17.88 -9.03 6.54
C CYS A 121 19.09 -8.11 6.34
N GLY A 122 20.23 -8.67 5.90
CA GLY A 122 21.41 -7.89 5.52
C GLY A 122 21.40 -7.42 4.06
N GLN A 123 20.43 -7.89 3.25
CA GLN A 123 20.24 -7.40 1.89
C GLN A 123 19.46 -6.08 1.93
N GLU A 124 19.84 -5.14 1.06
CA GLU A 124 19.17 -3.85 0.96
C GLU A 124 17.67 -4.06 0.67
N ASN A 125 16.82 -3.30 1.36
CA ASN A 125 15.37 -3.16 1.11
C ASN A 125 14.47 -4.32 1.56
N ILE A 126 14.98 -5.32 2.29
CA ILE A 126 14.15 -6.39 2.88
C ILE A 126 13.71 -6.01 4.30
N VAL A 127 12.44 -5.62 4.45
CA VAL A 127 11.82 -5.28 5.75
C VAL A 127 11.31 -6.52 6.48
N ALA A 128 10.73 -7.44 5.72
CA ALA A 128 10.23 -8.72 6.17
C ALA A 128 10.27 -9.69 5.00
N TYR A 129 10.11 -10.97 5.30
CA TYR A 129 9.91 -12.00 4.27
C TYR A 129 9.10 -13.15 4.84
N ALA A 130 8.28 -13.76 3.99
CA ALA A 130 7.46 -14.90 4.35
C ALA A 130 7.36 -15.93 3.23
N ALA A 131 7.11 -17.18 3.61
CA ALA A 131 6.86 -18.26 2.67
C ALA A 131 6.10 -19.40 3.34
N TYR A 132 5.58 -20.31 2.51
CA TYR A 132 5.00 -21.56 2.99
C TYR A 132 6.10 -22.57 3.39
N CYS A 133 5.74 -23.49 4.27
CA CYS A 133 6.59 -24.59 4.73
C CYS A 133 6.05 -25.96 4.35
N GLN A 134 4.73 -26.10 4.34
CA GLN A 134 4.08 -27.36 4.03
C GLN A 134 2.72 -27.15 3.38
N LEU A 135 2.45 -27.98 2.37
CA LEU A 135 1.17 -28.09 1.70
C LEU A 135 0.42 -29.32 2.25
N GLU A 136 -0.91 -29.26 2.30
CA GLU A 136 -1.72 -30.46 2.53
C GLU A 136 -1.73 -31.38 1.31
N SER A 137 -2.10 -32.64 1.52
CA SER A 137 -2.02 -33.68 0.49
C SER A 137 -3.16 -33.65 -0.53
N GLU A 138 -4.32 -33.09 -0.19
CA GLU A 138 -5.54 -33.16 -1.02
C GLU A 138 -5.63 -32.05 -2.06
N LEU A 139 -5.47 -30.78 -1.65
CA LEU A 139 -5.59 -29.61 -2.53
C LEU A 139 -4.27 -28.86 -2.72
N ASP A 140 -3.15 -29.41 -2.23
CA ASP A 140 -1.85 -28.74 -2.20
C ASP A 140 -1.89 -27.34 -1.55
N ARG A 141 -2.84 -27.12 -0.65
CA ARG A 141 -3.02 -25.84 0.05
C ARG A 141 -1.95 -25.66 1.11
N PRO A 142 -1.33 -24.48 1.24
CA PRO A 142 -0.49 -24.16 2.38
C PRO A 142 -1.25 -24.34 3.70
N ILE A 143 -0.68 -25.13 4.61
CA ILE A 143 -1.19 -25.35 5.97
C ILE A 143 -0.22 -24.84 7.04
N ALA A 144 1.03 -24.59 6.66
CA ALA A 144 2.00 -23.94 7.52
C ALA A 144 2.89 -23.04 6.69
N GLY A 145 3.29 -21.91 7.28
CA GLY A 145 4.25 -20.99 6.72
C GLY A 145 4.91 -20.18 7.82
N TYR A 146 5.85 -19.33 7.43
CA TYR A 146 6.55 -18.45 8.36
C TYR A 146 6.54 -17.02 7.86
N ALA A 147 6.67 -16.08 8.79
CA ALA A 147 6.97 -14.70 8.51
C ALA A 147 8.10 -14.24 9.44
N ASN A 148 9.20 -13.77 8.85
CA ASN A 148 10.30 -13.19 9.60
C ASN A 148 10.36 -11.69 9.36
N LEU A 149 10.30 -10.90 10.42
CA LEU A 149 10.50 -9.46 10.37
C LEU A 149 11.95 -9.14 10.70
N CYS A 150 12.60 -8.31 9.90
CA CYS A 150 13.98 -7.94 10.16
C CYS A 150 14.04 -6.97 11.36
N PRO A 151 14.75 -7.32 12.46
CA PRO A 151 14.63 -6.59 13.74
C PRO A 151 14.87 -5.08 13.64
N ASN A 152 15.85 -4.67 12.83
CA ASN A 152 16.22 -3.27 12.67
C ASN A 152 15.15 -2.44 11.94
N MET A 153 14.19 -3.09 11.28
CA MET A 153 13.11 -2.46 10.53
C MET A 153 11.78 -2.50 11.28
N ILE A 154 11.74 -3.08 12.50
CA ILE A 154 10.53 -3.10 13.32
C ILE A 154 10.42 -1.76 14.05
N SER A 155 9.57 -0.90 13.52
CA SER A 155 9.25 0.36 14.16
C SER A 155 8.19 0.22 15.25
N THR A 156 8.36 0.98 16.32
CA THR A 156 7.36 1.13 17.40
C THR A 156 6.59 2.44 17.29
N GLN A 157 6.91 3.27 16.29
CA GLN A 157 6.26 4.56 16.09
C GLN A 157 4.84 4.38 15.56
N HIS A 158 3.91 5.16 16.10
CA HIS A 158 2.50 5.05 15.73
C HIS A 158 2.24 5.44 14.27
N GLN A 159 3.04 6.37 13.74
CA GLN A 159 2.97 6.86 12.37
C GLN A 159 3.31 5.77 11.34
N GLU A 160 4.17 4.82 11.71
CA GLU A 160 4.61 3.73 10.82
C GLU A 160 3.76 2.46 10.99
N PHE A 161 2.78 2.48 11.90
CA PHE A 161 1.94 1.32 12.22
C PHE A 161 1.18 0.82 10.99
N GLU A 162 0.52 1.69 10.24
CA GLU A 162 -0.25 1.32 9.04
C GLU A 162 0.65 0.75 7.94
N GLY A 163 1.83 1.33 7.76
CA GLY A 163 2.86 0.82 6.85
C GLY A 163 3.29 -0.59 7.23
N MET A 164 3.63 -0.80 8.50
CA MET A 164 4.00 -2.12 9.02
C MET A 164 2.86 -3.12 8.95
N LEU A 165 1.62 -2.69 9.21
CA LEU A 165 0.43 -3.55 9.13
C LEU A 165 0.23 -4.03 7.70
N SER A 166 0.37 -3.13 6.72
CA SER A 166 0.33 -3.48 5.31
C SER A 166 1.48 -4.42 4.92
N THR A 167 2.69 -4.24 5.44
CA THR A 167 3.82 -5.15 5.18
C THR A 167 3.54 -6.54 5.75
N VAL A 168 3.08 -6.65 6.99
CA VAL A 168 2.76 -7.95 7.58
C VAL A 168 1.64 -8.67 6.81
N LYS A 169 0.60 -7.95 6.39
CA LYS A 169 -0.46 -8.52 5.53
C LYS A 169 0.13 -9.04 4.20
N HIS A 170 0.99 -8.26 3.55
CA HIS A 170 1.66 -8.62 2.30
C HIS A 170 2.46 -9.92 2.43
N GLU A 171 3.31 -10.00 3.46
CA GLU A 171 4.11 -11.19 3.72
C GLU A 171 3.23 -12.43 3.99
N ILE A 172 2.19 -12.29 4.81
CA ILE A 172 1.31 -13.43 5.09
C ILE A 172 0.59 -13.88 3.81
N ILE A 173 0.22 -12.97 2.90
CA ILE A 173 -0.39 -13.34 1.61
C ILE A 173 0.57 -14.17 0.74
N HIS A 174 1.88 -13.90 0.76
CA HIS A 174 2.87 -14.77 0.10
C HIS A 174 2.87 -16.18 0.70
N ALA A 175 2.85 -16.29 2.03
CA ALA A 175 2.81 -17.59 2.71
C ALA A 175 1.48 -18.34 2.50
N LEU A 176 0.38 -17.63 2.25
CA LEU A 176 -0.95 -18.20 2.00
C LEU A 176 -1.16 -18.63 0.55
N GLY A 177 -0.56 -17.97 -0.43
CA GLY A 177 -0.75 -18.43 -1.81
C GLY A 177 -0.21 -17.59 -2.95
N PHE A 178 -0.01 -16.28 -2.78
CA PHE A 178 0.55 -15.47 -3.86
C PHE A 178 2.08 -15.61 -3.88
N SER A 179 2.58 -16.70 -4.46
CA SER A 179 4.01 -16.93 -4.58
C SER A 179 4.32 -17.77 -5.81
N ALA A 180 5.45 -17.47 -6.47
CA ALA A 180 5.95 -18.20 -7.63
C ALA A 180 6.09 -19.71 -7.37
N GLY A 181 6.43 -20.08 -6.13
CA GLY A 181 6.52 -21.48 -5.70
C GLY A 181 5.19 -22.21 -5.58
N LEU A 182 4.06 -21.51 -5.68
CA LEU A 182 2.71 -22.05 -5.45
C LEU A 182 1.82 -22.04 -6.69
N PHE A 183 2.14 -21.28 -7.74
CA PHE A 183 1.29 -21.16 -8.94
C PHE A 183 1.00 -22.51 -9.61
N ALA A 184 1.97 -23.42 -9.65
CA ALA A 184 1.78 -24.75 -10.23
C ALA A 184 0.79 -25.62 -9.42
N PHE A 185 0.49 -25.24 -8.18
CA PHE A 185 -0.37 -25.99 -7.26
C PHE A 185 -1.80 -25.45 -7.18
N TYR A 186 -2.16 -24.44 -7.98
CA TYR A 186 -3.52 -23.90 -7.98
C TYR A 186 -4.54 -24.92 -8.52
N HIS A 187 -5.76 -24.80 -8.02
CA HIS A 187 -6.89 -25.64 -8.37
C HIS A 187 -8.06 -24.80 -8.90
N ASP A 188 -8.91 -25.41 -9.74
CA ASP A 188 -10.17 -24.80 -10.15
C ASP A 188 -11.23 -24.85 -9.04
N ASP A 189 -12.44 -24.37 -9.35
CA ASP A 189 -13.53 -24.32 -8.37
C ASP A 189 -14.05 -25.69 -7.92
N ASP A 190 -13.80 -26.73 -8.71
CA ASP A 190 -14.16 -28.12 -8.41
C ASP A 190 -13.03 -28.84 -7.65
N GLY A 191 -11.93 -28.15 -7.35
CA GLY A 191 -10.76 -28.73 -6.69
C GLY A 191 -9.90 -29.59 -7.61
N LYS A 192 -9.96 -29.40 -8.94
CA LYS A 192 -9.07 -30.07 -9.89
C LYS A 192 -7.83 -29.23 -10.15
N PRO A 193 -6.62 -29.84 -10.24
CA PRO A 193 -5.40 -29.08 -10.51
C PRO A 193 -5.47 -28.32 -11.85
N LEU A 194 -5.10 -27.04 -11.84
CA LEU A 194 -4.96 -26.23 -13.06
C LEU A 194 -3.71 -26.63 -13.86
N THR A 195 -2.73 -27.25 -13.21
CA THR A 195 -1.48 -27.73 -13.80
C THR A 195 -1.46 -29.26 -13.85
N PRO A 196 -1.10 -29.87 -14.99
CA PRO A 196 -0.95 -31.32 -15.11
C PRO A 196 0.01 -31.92 -14.08
N ARG A 197 -0.34 -33.09 -13.55
CA ARG A 197 0.46 -33.81 -12.54
C ARG A 197 1.16 -35.01 -13.16
N SER A 198 2.37 -35.28 -12.69
CA SER A 198 3.11 -36.50 -13.01
C SER A 198 2.58 -37.69 -12.19
N ALA A 199 3.14 -38.89 -12.40
CA ALA A 199 2.77 -40.08 -11.64
C ALA A 199 2.99 -39.97 -10.12
N SER A 200 3.85 -39.03 -9.67
CA SER A 200 4.07 -38.73 -8.25
C SER A 200 3.00 -37.83 -7.63
N GLY A 201 2.05 -37.32 -8.43
CA GLY A 201 1.03 -36.34 -8.01
C GLY A 201 1.53 -34.89 -7.99
N LEU A 202 2.82 -34.64 -8.27
CA LEU A 202 3.41 -33.30 -8.30
C LEU A 202 3.46 -32.74 -9.74
N PRO A 203 3.43 -31.40 -9.91
CA PRO A 203 3.72 -30.76 -11.18
C PRO A 203 5.16 -31.07 -11.65
N ALA A 204 5.44 -30.84 -12.93
CA ALA A 204 6.81 -30.94 -13.44
C ALA A 204 7.71 -29.89 -12.76
N TYR A 205 8.93 -30.27 -12.39
CA TYR A 205 9.90 -29.35 -11.81
C TYR A 205 10.75 -28.73 -12.92
N ASN A 206 10.92 -27.41 -12.90
CA ASN A 206 11.76 -26.66 -13.84
C ASN A 206 13.08 -26.31 -13.14
N GLU A 207 14.14 -27.03 -13.49
CA GLU A 207 15.47 -26.83 -12.88
C GLU A 207 16.06 -25.45 -13.17
N SER A 208 15.76 -24.86 -14.33
CA SER A 208 16.26 -23.52 -14.70
C SER A 208 15.64 -22.41 -13.86
N LEU A 209 14.37 -22.57 -13.47
CA LEU A 209 13.68 -21.61 -12.59
C LEU A 209 13.83 -21.96 -11.10
N GLY A 210 14.19 -23.20 -10.77
CA GLY A 210 14.16 -23.69 -9.40
C GLY A 210 12.74 -23.78 -8.83
N LEU A 211 11.72 -23.93 -9.68
CA LEU A 211 10.31 -23.89 -9.32
C LEU A 211 9.51 -25.00 -10.02
N TYR A 212 8.34 -25.33 -9.46
CA TYR A 212 7.37 -26.17 -10.16
C TYR A 212 6.76 -25.40 -11.34
N GLN A 213 6.74 -26.04 -12.51
CA GLN A 213 6.26 -25.46 -13.75
C GLN A 213 4.73 -25.39 -13.73
N TRP A 214 4.20 -24.17 -13.72
CA TRP A 214 2.77 -23.90 -13.91
C TRP A 214 2.34 -24.12 -15.37
N SER A 215 1.02 -24.30 -15.58
CA SER A 215 0.41 -24.33 -16.91
C SER A 215 0.02 -22.94 -17.42
N ASP A 216 -0.28 -22.84 -18.72
CA ASP A 216 -0.80 -21.63 -19.36
C ASP A 216 -2.19 -21.21 -18.83
N LYS A 217 -2.88 -22.06 -18.06
CA LYS A 217 -4.13 -21.70 -17.36
C LYS A 217 -3.88 -20.79 -16.16
N VAL A 218 -2.67 -20.84 -15.58
CA VAL A 218 -2.30 -20.04 -14.41
C VAL A 218 -1.49 -18.83 -14.84
N ILE A 219 -0.36 -19.04 -15.53
CA ILE A 219 0.46 -17.96 -16.06
C ILE A 219 0.73 -18.18 -17.53
N LYS A 220 0.40 -17.17 -18.34
CA LYS A 220 0.63 -17.15 -19.78
C LYS A 220 1.68 -16.12 -20.13
N ARG A 221 2.55 -16.42 -21.10
CA ARG A 221 3.43 -15.41 -21.71
C ARG A 221 2.70 -14.65 -22.81
N ALA A 222 2.88 -13.34 -22.83
CA ALA A 222 2.40 -12.50 -23.92
C ALA A 222 3.50 -11.54 -24.39
N THR A 223 3.43 -11.10 -25.64
CA THR A 223 4.32 -10.06 -26.18
C THR A 223 3.53 -8.77 -26.34
N ARG A 224 3.99 -7.70 -25.72
CA ARG A 224 3.54 -6.33 -25.93
C ARG A 224 4.46 -5.64 -26.93
N LEU A 225 3.90 -4.71 -27.71
CA LEU A 225 4.66 -3.86 -28.63
C LEU A 225 4.78 -2.47 -28.02
N TRP A 226 5.99 -2.09 -27.65
CA TRP A 226 6.29 -0.86 -26.91
C TRP A 226 7.00 0.14 -27.82
N ASP A 227 6.47 1.35 -27.95
CA ASP A 227 7.20 2.47 -28.55
C ASP A 227 8.13 3.09 -27.50
N ILE A 228 9.44 3.03 -27.74
CA ILE A 228 10.45 3.53 -26.81
C ILE A 228 10.99 4.92 -27.17
N ARG A 229 10.70 5.44 -28.37
CA ARG A 229 11.11 6.77 -28.86
C ARG A 229 10.60 6.97 -30.30
N GLY A 230 9.51 7.72 -30.49
CA GLY A 230 9.14 8.28 -31.81
C GLY A 230 8.93 7.26 -32.93
N GLY A 231 8.29 6.11 -32.65
CA GLY A 231 7.96 5.08 -33.64
C GLY A 231 8.88 3.86 -33.65
N HIS A 232 9.89 3.81 -32.77
CA HIS A 232 10.70 2.61 -32.58
C HIS A 232 9.97 1.59 -31.69
N MET A 233 9.35 0.59 -32.34
CA MET A 233 8.62 -0.48 -31.67
C MET A 233 9.55 -1.61 -31.23
N VAL A 234 9.51 -1.95 -29.94
CA VAL A 234 10.24 -3.08 -29.34
C VAL A 234 9.24 -4.13 -28.86
N ARG A 235 9.58 -5.40 -29.08
CA ARG A 235 8.83 -6.53 -28.53
C ARG A 235 9.23 -6.71 -27.07
N HIS A 236 8.29 -6.52 -26.16
CA HIS A 236 8.48 -6.72 -24.73
C HIS A 236 7.67 -7.94 -24.29
N THR A 237 8.32 -8.94 -23.71
CA THR A 237 7.65 -10.15 -23.21
C THR A 237 7.25 -9.95 -21.75
N VAL A 238 5.99 -10.24 -21.45
CA VAL A 238 5.41 -10.14 -20.11
C VAL A 238 4.82 -11.48 -19.68
N HIS A 239 4.72 -11.66 -18.37
CA HIS A 239 4.04 -12.80 -17.74
C HIS A 239 2.70 -12.34 -17.19
N LEU A 240 1.63 -13.02 -17.60
CA LEU A 240 0.27 -12.70 -17.22
C LEU A 240 -0.28 -13.77 -16.31
N LEU A 241 -0.75 -13.39 -15.13
CA LEU A 241 -1.62 -14.25 -14.36
C LEU A 241 -3.01 -14.28 -15.03
N ALA A 242 -3.35 -15.44 -15.58
CA ALA A 242 -4.47 -15.63 -16.52
C ALA A 242 -5.66 -16.37 -15.89
N THR A 243 -5.71 -16.45 -14.55
CA THR A 243 -6.79 -17.13 -13.85
C THR A 243 -8.12 -16.35 -13.94
N PRO A 244 -9.27 -17.03 -13.88
CA PRO A 244 -10.55 -16.44 -14.31
C PRO A 244 -10.97 -15.15 -13.58
N ARG A 245 -10.90 -15.11 -12.24
CA ARG A 245 -11.32 -13.94 -11.45
C ARG A 245 -10.30 -12.82 -11.55
N VAL A 246 -9.01 -13.14 -11.63
CA VAL A 246 -7.98 -12.11 -11.85
C VAL A 246 -8.20 -11.42 -13.18
N VAL A 247 -8.47 -12.19 -14.24
CA VAL A 247 -8.81 -11.63 -15.55
C VAL A 247 -10.06 -10.75 -15.45
N GLU A 248 -11.12 -11.23 -14.79
CA GLU A 248 -12.36 -10.46 -14.61
C GLU A 248 -12.14 -9.14 -13.88
N GLU A 249 -11.46 -9.16 -12.73
CA GLU A 249 -11.20 -7.97 -11.93
C GLU A 249 -10.23 -7.01 -12.60
N ALA A 250 -9.20 -7.50 -13.31
CA ALA A 250 -8.31 -6.66 -14.09
C ALA A 250 -9.05 -5.96 -15.25
N ARG A 251 -9.88 -6.70 -16.01
CA ARG A 251 -10.72 -6.13 -17.08
C ARG A 251 -11.64 -5.04 -16.55
N ARG A 252 -12.28 -5.30 -15.41
CA ARG A 252 -13.17 -4.37 -14.71
C ARG A 252 -12.42 -3.13 -14.24
N HIS A 253 -11.26 -3.30 -13.60
CA HIS A 253 -10.43 -2.22 -13.06
C HIS A 253 -9.99 -1.26 -14.15
N PHE A 254 -9.35 -1.78 -15.21
CA PHE A 254 -8.83 -0.94 -16.30
C PHE A 254 -9.88 -0.52 -17.33
N ASN A 255 -11.10 -1.05 -17.31
CA ASN A 255 -12.08 -0.96 -18.41
C ASN A 255 -11.50 -1.47 -19.74
N CYS A 256 -10.87 -2.65 -19.71
CA CYS A 256 -10.28 -3.26 -20.90
C CYS A 256 -10.81 -4.69 -21.13
N PRO A 257 -11.85 -4.90 -21.97
CA PRO A 257 -12.48 -6.22 -22.11
C PRO A 257 -11.62 -7.27 -22.81
N ILE A 258 -10.61 -6.86 -23.58
CA ILE A 258 -9.72 -7.78 -24.32
C ILE A 258 -8.51 -8.24 -23.49
N LEU A 259 -8.35 -7.76 -22.25
CA LEU A 259 -7.20 -8.09 -21.43
C LEU A 259 -7.16 -9.60 -21.12
N GLU A 260 -6.01 -10.24 -21.34
CA GLU A 260 -5.85 -11.70 -21.24
C GLU A 260 -5.51 -12.17 -19.81
N GLY A 261 -5.09 -11.25 -18.94
CA GLY A 261 -4.58 -11.52 -17.59
C GLY A 261 -3.91 -10.28 -17.01
N MET A 262 -3.52 -10.36 -15.75
CA MET A 262 -2.82 -9.28 -15.05
C MET A 262 -1.31 -9.48 -15.10
N GLU A 263 -0.54 -8.46 -15.45
CA GLU A 263 0.93 -8.55 -15.52
C GLU A 263 1.54 -8.76 -14.13
N LEU A 264 2.42 -9.75 -14.03
CA LEU A 264 3.30 -9.97 -12.89
C LEU A 264 4.60 -9.20 -13.08
N GLU A 265 5.20 -8.80 -11.97
CA GLU A 265 6.49 -8.11 -11.93
C GLU A 265 7.56 -8.92 -12.67
N ASN A 266 8.30 -8.25 -13.55
CA ASN A 266 9.32 -8.84 -14.41
C ASN A 266 10.73 -8.30 -14.15
N GLN A 267 10.91 -7.51 -13.09
CA GLN A 267 12.20 -6.95 -12.64
C GLN A 267 12.50 -7.30 -11.18
N GLY A 268 13.69 -6.91 -10.70
CA GLY A 268 14.09 -7.09 -9.30
C GLY A 268 14.67 -8.47 -8.93
N GLY A 269 14.71 -9.43 -9.86
CA GLY A 269 15.31 -10.76 -9.67
C GLY A 269 14.37 -11.77 -9.00
N ALA A 270 14.88 -12.97 -8.66
CA ALA A 270 14.06 -14.13 -8.28
C ALA A 270 13.15 -13.95 -7.04
N GLY A 271 13.47 -13.00 -6.15
CA GLY A 271 12.65 -12.68 -4.97
C GLY A 271 11.48 -11.72 -5.27
N THR A 272 11.54 -11.03 -6.41
CA THR A 272 10.59 -9.98 -6.78
C THR A 272 9.78 -10.38 -8.01
N GLU A 273 10.46 -10.91 -9.03
CA GLU A 273 9.88 -11.44 -10.25
C GLU A 273 8.84 -12.52 -9.92
N PHE A 274 7.70 -12.51 -10.63
CA PHE A 274 6.55 -13.43 -10.46
C PHE A 274 5.80 -13.35 -9.13
N ASN A 275 6.42 -12.91 -8.04
CA ASN A 275 5.80 -12.91 -6.72
C ASN A 275 4.90 -11.69 -6.47
N HIS A 276 5.02 -10.66 -7.31
CA HIS A 276 4.32 -9.39 -7.16
C HIS A 276 3.55 -9.00 -8.41
N TRP A 277 2.63 -8.06 -8.26
CA TRP A 277 2.03 -7.39 -9.41
C TRP A 277 3.00 -6.40 -10.05
N GLU A 278 2.86 -6.21 -11.37
CA GLU A 278 3.59 -5.19 -12.13
C GLU A 278 3.31 -3.78 -11.59
N LYS A 279 4.33 -3.16 -10.98
CA LYS A 279 4.18 -1.85 -10.32
C LYS A 279 3.70 -0.77 -11.28
N ARG A 280 4.12 -0.78 -12.54
CA ARG A 280 3.68 0.21 -13.54
C ARG A 280 2.16 0.27 -13.66
N LEU A 281 1.50 -0.88 -13.54
CA LEU A 281 0.06 -1.01 -13.77
C LEU A 281 -0.77 -0.86 -12.50
N LEU A 282 -0.24 -1.23 -11.34
CA LEU A 282 -1.00 -1.24 -10.08
C LEU A 282 -0.42 -0.35 -8.97
N GLU A 283 0.76 0.24 -9.13
CA GLU A 283 1.39 1.25 -8.27
C GLU A 283 1.18 1.04 -6.75
N ASN A 284 0.19 1.68 -6.13
CA ASN A 284 -0.11 1.59 -4.69
C ASN A 284 -0.88 0.33 -4.28
N GLU A 285 -0.98 -0.68 -5.15
CA GLU A 285 -1.49 -1.98 -4.75
C GLU A 285 -0.49 -2.68 -3.81
N ALA A 286 -1.01 -3.21 -2.71
CA ALA A 286 -0.21 -3.67 -1.59
C ALA A 286 0.69 -4.87 -1.91
N MET A 287 0.44 -5.63 -2.98
CA MET A 287 1.23 -6.76 -3.47
C MET A 287 2.15 -6.40 -4.64
N THR A 288 2.48 -5.12 -4.83
CA THR A 288 3.60 -4.70 -5.69
C THR A 288 4.94 -4.84 -4.94
N GLY A 289 6.04 -5.08 -5.68
CA GLY A 289 7.34 -5.45 -5.11
C GLY A 289 8.15 -4.31 -4.50
N SER A 290 7.53 -3.20 -4.12
CA SER A 290 8.22 -2.05 -3.52
C SER A 290 7.29 -1.25 -2.61
N HIS A 291 7.86 -0.60 -1.61
CA HIS A 291 7.10 0.28 -0.73
C HIS A 291 6.59 1.51 -1.48
N THR A 292 5.28 1.72 -1.41
CA THR A 292 4.54 2.89 -1.90
C THR A 292 3.67 3.43 -0.78
N GLN A 293 3.33 4.72 -0.82
CA GLN A 293 2.43 5.32 0.18
C GLN A 293 0.99 4.85 -0.07
N ASN A 294 0.18 4.75 0.99
CA ASN A 294 -1.25 4.39 0.91
C ASN A 294 -1.51 3.07 0.16
N ARG A 295 -0.81 2.00 0.59
CA ARG A 295 -1.00 0.66 0.03
C ARG A 295 -2.41 0.14 0.26
N VAL A 296 -3.03 -0.35 -0.82
CA VAL A 296 -4.39 -0.89 -0.79
C VAL A 296 -4.42 -2.36 -1.21
N PHE A 297 -5.19 -3.17 -0.49
CA PHE A 297 -5.48 -4.54 -0.90
C PHE A 297 -6.71 -4.54 -1.82
N SER A 298 -6.44 -4.54 -3.12
CA SER A 298 -7.46 -4.37 -4.15
C SER A 298 -8.30 -5.63 -4.38
N ARG A 299 -9.39 -5.49 -5.16
CA ARG A 299 -10.15 -6.65 -5.66
C ARG A 299 -9.29 -7.62 -6.47
N ILE A 300 -8.21 -7.15 -7.11
CA ILE A 300 -7.29 -7.99 -7.90
C ILE A 300 -6.50 -8.94 -6.98
N THR A 301 -6.00 -8.45 -5.83
CA THR A 301 -5.31 -9.30 -4.84
C THR A 301 -6.27 -10.28 -4.17
N LEU A 302 -7.51 -9.88 -3.89
CA LEU A 302 -8.51 -10.82 -3.39
C LEU A 302 -8.87 -11.89 -4.43
N ALA A 303 -8.90 -11.52 -5.71
CA ALA A 303 -9.19 -12.44 -6.81
C ALA A 303 -8.13 -13.52 -6.99
N ILE A 304 -6.84 -13.18 -6.94
CA ILE A 304 -5.79 -14.22 -7.01
C ILE A 304 -5.91 -15.19 -5.84
N MET A 305 -6.19 -14.69 -4.64
CA MET A 305 -6.34 -15.57 -3.47
C MET A 305 -7.55 -16.50 -3.60
N GLU A 306 -8.65 -16.07 -4.22
CA GLU A 306 -9.77 -16.96 -4.53
C GLU A 306 -9.46 -17.96 -5.67
N ASP A 307 -8.73 -17.51 -6.70
CA ASP A 307 -8.30 -18.31 -7.85
C ASP A 307 -7.19 -19.33 -7.53
N THR A 308 -6.61 -19.29 -6.32
CA THR A 308 -5.79 -20.40 -5.81
C THR A 308 -6.57 -21.72 -5.77
N GLY A 309 -7.90 -21.64 -5.66
CA GLY A 309 -8.78 -22.78 -5.41
C GLY A 309 -8.84 -23.20 -3.94
N TRP A 310 -8.16 -22.48 -3.04
CA TRP A 310 -8.06 -22.81 -1.61
C TRP A 310 -9.02 -21.99 -0.74
N TYR A 311 -9.29 -20.76 -1.15
CA TYR A 311 -10.06 -19.78 -0.38
C TYR A 311 -11.31 -19.32 -1.14
N ARG A 312 -12.26 -18.75 -0.39
CA ARG A 312 -13.31 -17.86 -0.88
C ARG A 312 -12.95 -16.46 -0.39
N ALA A 313 -12.88 -15.49 -1.28
CA ALA A 313 -12.55 -14.12 -0.92
C ALA A 313 -13.82 -13.33 -0.60
N ASN A 314 -13.77 -12.53 0.47
CA ASN A 314 -14.80 -11.56 0.78
C ASN A 314 -14.45 -10.22 0.13
N TYR A 315 -14.95 -9.99 -1.09
CA TYR A 315 -14.70 -8.77 -1.84
C TYR A 315 -15.23 -7.48 -1.19
N SER A 316 -16.04 -7.55 -0.12
CA SER A 316 -16.41 -6.35 0.65
C SER A 316 -15.24 -5.78 1.45
N MET A 317 -14.18 -6.57 1.67
CA MET A 317 -12.95 -6.17 2.35
C MET A 317 -11.94 -5.52 1.39
N ALA A 318 -12.24 -5.48 0.09
CA ALA A 318 -11.36 -4.88 -0.90
C ALA A 318 -11.33 -3.36 -0.75
N GLU A 319 -10.13 -2.81 -0.80
CA GLU A 319 -9.90 -1.38 -0.81
C GLU A 319 -9.95 -0.86 -2.26
N ASN A 320 -10.29 0.42 -2.43
CA ASN A 320 -10.37 1.04 -3.75
C ASN A 320 -8.96 1.36 -4.25
N LEU A 321 -8.57 0.73 -5.36
CA LEU A 321 -7.40 1.12 -6.13
C LEU A 321 -7.85 2.13 -7.20
N GLU A 322 -7.32 3.35 -7.16
CA GLU A 322 -7.65 4.39 -8.15
C GLU A 322 -6.63 4.41 -9.31
N TRP A 323 -5.38 4.01 -9.05
CA TRP A 323 -4.36 3.95 -10.08
C TRP A 323 -4.75 3.00 -11.22
N GLY A 324 -4.69 3.47 -12.47
CA GLY A 324 -5.05 2.69 -13.65
C GLY A 324 -6.56 2.52 -13.88
N ARG A 325 -7.41 2.95 -12.95
CA ARG A 325 -8.85 2.70 -13.01
C ARG A 325 -9.47 3.37 -14.24
N PHE A 326 -10.17 2.55 -15.04
CA PHE A 326 -10.87 2.95 -16.27
C PHE A 326 -10.01 3.63 -17.35
N LEU A 327 -8.68 3.50 -17.31
CA LEU A 327 -7.77 4.09 -18.31
C LEU A 327 -7.73 3.37 -19.67
N GLY A 328 -8.42 2.24 -19.79
CA GLY A 328 -8.59 1.50 -21.04
C GLY A 328 -7.43 0.58 -21.40
N CYS A 329 -7.59 -0.15 -22.51
CA CYS A 329 -6.62 -1.16 -22.96
C CYS A 329 -5.26 -0.58 -23.35
N ASP A 330 -5.25 0.65 -23.86
CA ASP A 330 -4.04 1.29 -24.31
C ASP A 330 -3.07 1.54 -23.14
N PHE A 331 -3.58 1.95 -21.97
CA PHE A 331 -2.78 2.10 -20.74
C PHE A 331 -2.07 0.79 -20.35
N VAL A 332 -2.80 -0.32 -20.43
CA VAL A 332 -2.29 -1.63 -20.00
C VAL A 332 -1.30 -2.20 -21.01
N MET A 333 -1.65 -2.14 -22.30
CA MET A 333 -0.99 -2.92 -23.36
C MET A 333 0.13 -2.17 -24.09
N LYS A 334 0.15 -0.83 -24.07
CA LYS A 334 1.16 -0.01 -24.76
C LYS A 334 2.21 0.51 -23.79
N SER A 335 3.34 0.96 -24.35
CA SER A 335 4.35 1.68 -23.57
C SER A 335 3.86 3.06 -23.16
N SER A 336 4.43 3.54 -22.06
CA SER A 336 4.11 4.83 -21.42
C SER A 336 4.34 6.05 -22.34
N LEU A 337 5.12 5.91 -23.42
CA LEU A 337 5.47 7.03 -24.31
C LEU A 337 4.34 7.45 -25.25
N ILE A 338 3.45 6.53 -25.66
CA ILE A 338 2.24 6.87 -26.45
C ILE A 338 1.18 7.54 -25.56
N HIS A 339 1.31 7.42 -24.23
CA HIS A 339 0.44 8.06 -23.23
C HIS A 339 1.05 9.28 -22.56
N SER A 340 2.06 9.91 -23.17
CA SER A 340 2.52 11.24 -22.79
C SER A 340 1.44 12.34 -22.95
N GLN A 341 0.23 11.98 -23.43
CA GLN A 341 -0.98 12.81 -23.39
C GLN A 341 -2.09 12.29 -22.44
N ILE A 342 -1.86 11.21 -21.67
CA ILE A 342 -2.65 10.99 -20.45
C ILE A 342 -2.13 12.03 -19.46
N ASN A 343 -2.92 13.08 -19.30
CA ASN A 343 -2.69 14.28 -18.50
C ASN A 343 -1.52 14.19 -17.51
N LEU A 344 -0.68 15.22 -17.54
CA LEU A 344 0.28 15.60 -16.50
C LEU A 344 -0.24 15.36 -15.05
N LEU A 345 -1.55 15.30 -14.81
CA LEU A 345 -2.17 14.86 -13.55
C LEU A 345 -1.65 13.53 -12.96
N LEU A 346 -1.25 12.54 -13.77
CA LEU A 346 -0.81 11.22 -13.28
C LEU A 346 0.72 11.14 -13.04
N LEU A 347 1.50 11.97 -13.73
CA LEU A 347 2.96 12.04 -13.57
C LEU A 347 3.38 12.89 -12.35
N PHE A 348 2.58 13.87 -11.94
CA PHE A 348 2.87 14.68 -10.74
C PHE A 348 2.51 14.00 -9.41
N LEU A 349 1.79 12.87 -9.43
CA LEU A 349 1.66 11.99 -8.26
C LEU A 349 2.95 11.22 -7.93
N ILE A 350 3.96 11.30 -8.79
CA ILE A 350 5.25 10.61 -8.65
C ILE A 350 6.35 11.66 -8.37
N GLN A 351 6.35 12.19 -7.15
CA GLN A 351 7.59 12.59 -6.49
C GLN A 351 7.61 11.97 -5.10
N GLU A 352 8.02 10.70 -5.01
CA GLU A 352 8.53 10.15 -3.75
C GLU A 352 9.74 9.27 -4.02
N PHE A 353 10.91 9.90 -4.07
CA PHE A 353 12.17 9.28 -3.69
C PHE A 353 12.56 9.87 -2.34
N SER A 354 12.68 9.03 -1.31
CA SER A 354 13.57 9.33 -0.19
C SER A 354 14.21 8.04 0.29
N TRP A 355 15.51 7.94 0.05
CA TRP A 355 16.40 6.97 0.69
C TRP A 355 17.22 7.68 1.76
N HIS A 356 17.47 6.95 2.84
CA HIS A 356 18.31 7.35 3.95
C HIS A 356 19.73 7.70 3.49
N VAL A 357 20.15 8.93 3.76
CA VAL A 357 21.55 9.32 3.81
C VAL A 357 21.86 9.71 5.25
N GLY A 358 22.64 8.88 5.94
CA GLY A 358 23.46 9.35 7.07
C GLY A 358 22.77 9.76 8.38
N GLY A 359 21.56 9.28 8.69
CA GLY A 359 20.97 9.47 10.03
C GLY A 359 20.50 10.90 10.36
N GLU A 360 20.46 11.80 9.38
CA GLU A 360 19.76 13.09 9.48
C GLU A 360 18.36 12.99 8.87
N TYR A 361 17.37 13.62 9.52
CA TYR A 361 15.98 13.65 9.08
C TYR A 361 15.84 14.51 7.80
N GLN A 362 15.43 13.88 6.69
CA GLN A 362 15.06 14.58 5.45
C GLN A 362 13.53 14.72 5.38
N ARG A 363 13.07 15.95 5.13
CA ARG A 363 11.65 16.34 5.05
C ARG A 363 10.88 15.45 4.07
N SER A 364 9.81 14.81 4.53
CA SER A 364 8.89 14.02 3.70
C SER A 364 7.70 14.86 3.21
N SER A 365 6.91 14.31 2.28
CA SER A 365 5.68 14.92 1.73
C SER A 365 4.48 14.81 2.68
N TYR A 366 4.59 14.02 3.75
CA TYR A 366 3.45 13.70 4.61
C TYR A 366 3.01 14.90 5.44
N CYS A 367 1.78 15.36 5.21
CA CYS A 367 1.22 16.57 5.82
C CYS A 367 1.06 16.47 7.33
N GLY A 368 0.94 15.27 7.90
CA GLY A 368 0.71 15.08 9.33
C GLY A 368 1.95 15.23 10.22
N ILE A 369 3.16 15.30 9.65
CA ILE A 369 4.43 15.34 10.39
C ILE A 369 4.84 16.80 10.58
N GLN A 370 5.01 17.24 11.83
CA GLN A 370 5.30 18.64 12.15
C GLN A 370 6.72 19.06 11.70
N GLU A 371 7.64 18.12 11.66
CA GLU A 371 9.02 18.29 11.20
C GLU A 371 9.10 18.61 9.71
N ASN A 372 7.99 18.44 8.96
CA ASN A 372 7.87 18.80 7.56
C ASN A 372 7.41 20.23 7.32
N GLN A 373 7.38 21.09 8.33
CA GLN A 373 7.05 22.50 8.11
C GLN A 373 8.02 23.14 7.10
N PRO A 374 7.53 24.05 6.24
CA PRO A 374 8.39 24.81 5.33
C PRO A 374 9.47 25.54 6.11
N GLY A 375 10.67 25.62 5.53
CA GLY A 375 11.81 26.35 6.09
C GLY A 375 11.58 27.87 6.08
N GLU A 376 12.62 28.64 5.73
CA GLU A 376 12.58 30.10 5.87
C GLU A 376 11.45 30.81 5.09
N ILE A 377 10.95 30.22 3.99
CA ILE A 377 9.90 30.81 3.17
C ILE A 377 8.79 29.80 2.88
N ASN A 378 7.57 30.14 3.29
CA ASN A 378 6.36 29.35 3.08
C ASN A 378 5.46 29.98 2.01
N TYR A 379 5.76 29.72 0.73
CA TYR A 379 5.04 30.33 -0.39
C TYR A 379 3.57 29.90 -0.48
N GLY A 380 3.30 28.61 -0.26
CA GLY A 380 1.96 28.02 -0.34
C GLY A 380 1.07 28.27 0.88
N VAL A 381 1.60 28.96 1.89
CA VAL A 381 0.98 29.09 3.22
C VAL A 381 0.59 27.72 3.79
N GLU A 382 1.49 26.76 3.61
CA GLU A 382 1.31 25.38 4.02
C GLU A 382 1.41 25.25 5.53
N HIS A 383 0.71 24.27 6.08
CA HIS A 383 0.78 23.89 7.46
C HIS A 383 0.92 22.38 7.56
N TYR A 384 1.98 21.93 8.22
CA TYR A 384 2.22 20.53 8.53
C TYR A 384 1.99 20.24 10.02
N GLY A 385 1.38 19.10 10.30
CA GLY A 385 1.07 18.64 11.65
C GLY A 385 -0.25 17.89 11.70
N PRO A 386 -0.63 17.36 12.88
CA PRO A 386 -1.83 16.53 13.04
C PRO A 386 -3.10 17.19 12.49
N GLY A 387 -3.87 16.44 11.68
CA GLY A 387 -5.08 16.94 11.02
C GLY A 387 -4.82 17.79 9.78
N SER A 388 -3.59 17.80 9.24
CA SER A 388 -3.29 18.42 7.94
C SER A 388 -3.33 17.39 6.82
N VAL A 389 -3.87 17.80 5.67
CA VAL A 389 -4.10 16.96 4.49
C VAL A 389 -3.53 17.63 3.25
N CYS A 390 -3.24 16.83 2.23
CA CYS A 390 -2.73 17.33 0.97
C CYS A 390 -3.90 17.85 0.10
N LEU A 391 -3.85 19.12 -0.29
CA LEU A 391 -4.83 19.75 -1.17
C LEU A 391 -4.18 20.23 -2.47
N TYR A 392 -4.93 20.12 -3.57
CA TYR A 392 -4.46 20.60 -4.88
C TYR A 392 -4.52 22.13 -4.96
N GLN A 393 -3.45 22.73 -5.47
CA GLN A 393 -3.36 24.16 -5.76
C GLN A 393 -3.74 24.41 -7.22
N LYS A 394 -4.90 25.01 -7.46
CA LYS A 394 -5.37 25.32 -8.82
C LYS A 394 -4.57 26.43 -9.50
N SER A 395 -3.95 27.30 -8.71
CA SER A 395 -3.08 28.37 -9.18
C SER A 395 -1.85 28.45 -8.29
N PRO A 396 -0.71 28.95 -8.79
CA PRO A 396 0.42 29.25 -7.93
C PRO A 396 -0.01 30.22 -6.83
N PHE A 397 0.50 30.02 -5.62
CA PHE A 397 0.42 31.04 -4.60
C PHE A 397 1.38 32.19 -4.94
N VAL A 398 0.84 33.40 -4.86
CA VAL A 398 1.54 34.65 -5.12
C VAL A 398 1.67 35.39 -3.79
N MET A 399 2.86 35.85 -3.47
CA MET A 399 3.12 36.69 -2.31
C MET A 399 3.46 38.11 -2.78
N GLU A 400 2.64 39.08 -2.41
CA GLU A 400 2.73 40.47 -2.89
C GLU A 400 2.92 41.46 -1.73
N GLN A 401 3.87 42.37 -1.93
CA GLN A 401 4.04 43.64 -1.25
C GLN A 401 3.91 44.75 -2.29
N CYS A 402 3.72 45.99 -1.86
CA CYS A 402 3.53 47.13 -2.79
C CYS A 402 4.52 47.22 -3.94
N THR A 403 5.78 46.89 -3.69
CA THR A 403 6.87 47.04 -4.66
C THR A 403 7.47 45.70 -5.09
N LYS A 404 7.00 44.58 -4.52
CA LYS A 404 7.63 43.27 -4.70
C LYS A 404 6.57 42.19 -4.82
N ARG A 405 6.66 41.40 -5.89
CA ARG A 405 5.80 40.26 -6.17
C ARG A 405 6.67 39.02 -6.32
N MET A 406 6.35 37.97 -5.58
CA MET A 406 7.03 36.69 -5.63
C MET A 406 6.03 35.59 -5.98
N THR A 407 6.45 34.66 -6.82
CA THR A 407 5.68 33.49 -7.23
C THR A 407 6.56 32.27 -7.06
N TYR A 408 5.99 31.21 -6.50
CA TYR A 408 6.70 29.95 -6.36
C TYR A 408 6.69 29.19 -7.68
N PRO A 409 7.86 28.77 -8.21
CA PRO A 409 7.93 28.07 -9.49
C PRO A 409 7.36 26.65 -9.45
N ASP A 410 7.46 25.96 -8.30
CA ASP A 410 7.07 24.56 -8.13
C ASP A 410 5.76 24.44 -7.32
N TRP A 411 4.61 24.57 -7.98
CA TRP A 411 3.28 24.54 -7.34
C TRP A 411 2.41 23.43 -7.93
N GLY A 412 1.41 22.97 -7.17
CA GLY A 412 0.49 21.92 -7.65
C GLY A 412 -0.27 21.26 -6.51
N SER A 413 0.34 21.11 -5.35
CA SER A 413 -0.30 20.64 -4.12
C SER A 413 0.39 21.23 -2.90
N GLY A 414 -0.32 21.32 -1.78
CA GLY A 414 0.27 21.74 -0.51
C GLY A 414 -0.48 21.17 0.68
N CYS A 415 0.15 21.22 1.84
CA CYS A 415 -0.42 20.69 3.08
C CYS A 415 -1.21 21.77 3.83
N TYR A 416 -2.46 21.46 4.20
CA TYR A 416 -3.35 22.39 4.91
C TYR A 416 -4.11 21.67 6.01
N LYS A 417 -4.29 22.36 7.14
CA LYS A 417 -5.08 21.84 8.25
C LYS A 417 -6.56 21.78 7.87
N VAL A 418 -7.25 20.72 8.25
CA VAL A 418 -8.70 20.58 8.06
C VAL A 418 -9.44 20.30 9.36
N SER A 419 -10.72 20.64 9.40
CA SER A 419 -11.61 20.27 10.49
C SER A 419 -13.01 19.94 9.97
N CYS A 420 -13.68 18.99 10.60
CA CYS A 420 -15.04 18.60 10.28
C CYS A 420 -16.06 19.43 11.06
N THR A 421 -17.13 19.83 10.40
CA THR A 421 -18.31 20.51 10.98
C THR A 421 -19.59 19.84 10.48
N ALA A 422 -20.73 20.14 11.11
CA ALA A 422 -22.04 19.66 10.64
C ALA A 422 -22.37 20.12 9.19
N GLN A 423 -21.72 21.18 8.71
CA GLN A 423 -21.88 21.73 7.36
C GLN A 423 -20.80 21.22 6.37
N GLY A 424 -19.98 20.25 6.79
CA GLY A 424 -18.93 19.63 5.98
C GLY A 424 -17.50 20.01 6.41
N LEU A 425 -16.57 19.92 5.46
CA LEU A 425 -15.14 20.09 5.69
C LEU A 425 -14.75 21.58 5.68
N LEU A 426 -13.98 22.02 6.66
CA LEU A 426 -13.32 23.33 6.66
C LEU A 426 -11.82 23.15 6.36
N VAL A 427 -11.32 23.92 5.42
CA VAL A 427 -9.88 24.06 5.12
C VAL A 427 -9.35 25.31 5.81
N TRP A 428 -8.27 25.17 6.56
CA TRP A 428 -7.62 26.27 7.27
C TRP A 428 -6.37 26.73 6.53
N VAL A 429 -6.30 28.03 6.27
CA VAL A 429 -5.09 28.69 5.79
C VAL A 429 -4.74 29.79 6.79
N GLN A 430 -3.70 29.53 7.60
CA GLN A 430 -3.41 30.33 8.80
C GLN A 430 -4.62 30.40 9.74
N ASN A 431 -5.13 31.59 10.00
CA ASN A 431 -6.27 31.83 10.88
C ASN A 431 -7.62 31.88 10.14
N ASP A 432 -7.60 31.83 8.81
CA ASP A 432 -8.81 31.90 8.00
C ASP A 432 -9.29 30.48 7.66
N SER A 433 -10.61 30.27 7.77
CA SER A 433 -11.26 29.02 7.40
C SER A 433 -12.09 29.19 6.13
N TYR A 434 -12.03 28.17 5.28
CA TYR A 434 -12.68 28.14 3.98
C TYR A 434 -13.57 26.89 3.92
N PRO A 435 -14.90 27.06 3.76
CA PRO A 435 -15.81 25.92 3.71
C PRO A 435 -15.74 25.19 2.38
N CYS A 436 -15.54 23.88 2.45
CA CYS A 436 -15.59 22.94 1.34
C CYS A 436 -16.93 22.20 1.37
N VAL A 437 -17.90 22.76 0.62
CA VAL A 437 -19.28 22.24 0.56
C VAL A 437 -19.47 21.18 -0.53
N ARG A 438 -18.55 21.08 -1.50
CA ARG A 438 -18.59 20.05 -2.56
C ARG A 438 -17.19 19.67 -3.05
N THR A 439 -17.02 18.43 -3.48
CA THR A 439 -15.79 17.95 -4.13
C THR A 439 -15.47 18.81 -5.36
N GLY A 440 -14.22 19.20 -5.52
CA GLY A 440 -13.78 20.01 -6.65
C GLY A 440 -14.13 21.50 -6.55
N GLN A 441 -14.75 21.96 -5.46
CA GLN A 441 -14.96 23.39 -5.23
C GLN A 441 -13.63 24.13 -5.18
N VAL A 442 -13.56 25.27 -5.88
CA VAL A 442 -12.38 26.13 -5.84
C VAL A 442 -12.56 27.17 -4.74
N ILE A 443 -11.65 27.19 -3.78
CA ILE A 443 -11.56 28.23 -2.76
C ILE A 443 -10.48 29.23 -3.15
N SER A 444 -10.84 30.52 -3.18
CA SER A 444 -9.88 31.61 -3.42
C SER A 444 -9.33 32.09 -2.09
N VAL A 445 -8.03 31.88 -1.88
CA VAL A 445 -7.30 32.30 -0.68
C VAL A 445 -6.70 33.67 -0.94
N SER A 446 -6.92 34.62 -0.02
CA SER A 446 -6.32 35.95 -0.04
C SER A 446 -6.14 36.42 1.40
N ILE A 447 -4.93 36.26 1.94
CA ILE A 447 -4.62 36.53 3.35
C ILE A 447 -3.45 37.49 3.49
N ARG A 448 -3.34 38.17 4.63
CA ARG A 448 -2.19 39.04 4.95
C ARG A 448 -1.40 38.46 6.12
N MET A 449 -0.10 38.22 5.91
CA MET A 449 0.80 37.68 6.92
C MET A 449 2.16 38.36 6.81
N ASN A 450 2.71 38.84 7.94
CA ASN A 450 4.03 39.49 8.02
C ASN A 450 4.25 40.62 7.01
N GLY A 451 3.22 41.42 6.74
CA GLY A 451 3.26 42.53 5.79
C GLY A 451 3.18 42.13 4.30
N TRP A 452 2.99 40.85 4.01
CA TRP A 452 2.78 40.32 2.66
C TRP A 452 1.32 39.90 2.47
N VAL A 453 0.81 40.03 1.25
CA VAL A 453 -0.48 39.48 0.83
C VAL A 453 -0.24 38.19 0.06
N TYR A 454 -0.75 37.07 0.56
CA TYR A 454 -0.70 35.78 -0.11
C TYR A 454 -2.02 35.54 -0.83
N SER A 455 -1.96 35.26 -2.13
CA SER A 455 -3.13 34.99 -2.98
C SER A 455 -2.95 33.70 -3.74
N GLY A 456 -3.93 32.81 -3.70
CA GLY A 456 -3.89 31.51 -4.37
C GLY A 456 -5.27 30.85 -4.47
N GLN A 457 -5.33 29.69 -5.13
CA GLN A 457 -6.56 28.91 -5.24
C GLN A 457 -6.31 27.46 -4.86
N LEU A 458 -7.17 26.91 -4.01
CA LEU A 458 -7.15 25.49 -3.63
C LEU A 458 -8.40 24.78 -4.13
N ILE A 459 -8.30 23.47 -4.34
CA ILE A 459 -9.42 22.61 -4.69
C ILE A 459 -9.83 21.80 -3.46
N CYS A 460 -11.09 21.91 -3.09
CA CYS A 460 -11.70 21.14 -2.02
C CYS A 460 -11.73 19.64 -2.35
N PRO A 461 -11.34 18.77 -1.41
CA PRO A 461 -11.41 17.34 -1.60
C PRO A 461 -12.82 16.82 -1.27
N THR A 462 -13.04 15.51 -1.35
CA THR A 462 -14.33 14.93 -0.96
C THR A 462 -14.46 14.91 0.55
N CYS A 463 -15.57 15.43 1.07
CA CYS A 463 -15.81 15.50 2.52
C CYS A 463 -15.76 14.13 3.21
N SER A 464 -16.35 13.10 2.58
CA SER A 464 -16.41 11.73 3.11
C SER A 464 -15.05 11.06 3.28
N ASP A 465 -14.01 11.59 2.65
CA ASP A 465 -12.65 11.05 2.80
C ASP A 465 -12.04 11.42 4.16
N PHE A 466 -12.58 12.46 4.83
CA PHE A 466 -12.03 13.02 6.08
C PHE A 466 -13.03 13.13 7.22
N CYS A 467 -14.33 13.20 6.91
CA CYS A 467 -15.39 13.44 7.90
C CYS A 467 -16.45 12.33 7.86
N SER A 468 -16.90 11.93 9.05
CA SER A 468 -17.96 10.92 9.23
C SER A 468 -19.35 11.46 8.83
N ASP A 469 -19.58 12.76 9.05
CA ASP A 469 -20.83 13.45 8.79
C ASP A 469 -20.61 14.54 7.73
N CYS A 470 -21.28 14.42 6.58
CA CYS A 470 -21.18 15.34 5.46
C CYS A 470 -22.57 15.69 4.91
N PRO A 471 -22.80 16.94 4.46
CA PRO A 471 -24.10 17.38 3.96
C PRO A 471 -24.50 16.63 2.68
N LEU A 472 -25.79 16.29 2.58
CA LEU A 472 -26.34 15.62 1.40
C LEU A 472 -26.40 16.58 0.19
N PRO A 473 -26.40 16.08 -1.06
CA PRO A 473 -26.39 16.93 -2.26
C PRO A 473 -27.49 18.00 -2.32
N HIS A 474 -28.64 17.77 -1.67
CA HIS A 474 -29.77 18.69 -1.62
C HIS A 474 -29.63 19.81 -0.57
N GLU A 475 -28.65 19.71 0.34
CA GLU A 475 -28.39 20.67 1.42
C GLU A 475 -27.26 21.66 1.07
N ILE A 476 -26.68 21.53 -0.13
CA ILE A 476 -25.54 22.34 -0.58
C ILE A 476 -26.03 23.71 -1.08
N PRO A 477 -25.58 24.84 -0.50
CA PRO A 477 -25.98 26.18 -0.95
C PRO A 477 -25.43 26.51 -2.36
N PRO A 478 -26.11 27.39 -3.12
CA PRO A 478 -25.70 27.78 -4.47
C PRO A 478 -24.35 28.54 -4.48
N LEU A 479 -23.65 28.46 -5.62
CA LEU A 479 -22.21 28.68 -5.90
C LEU A 479 -21.52 30.01 -5.44
N ASN A 480 -22.15 30.90 -4.68
CA ASN A 480 -21.68 32.28 -4.55
C ASN A 480 -20.98 32.66 -3.23
N THR A 481 -20.70 31.73 -2.33
CA THR A 481 -20.27 32.06 -0.95
C THR A 481 -18.76 32.05 -0.67
N THR A 482 -17.87 31.75 -1.63
CA THR A 482 -16.41 31.73 -1.36
C THR A 482 -15.59 32.71 -2.21
N LYS A 483 -16.05 33.96 -2.34
CA LYS A 483 -15.18 35.07 -2.76
C LYS A 483 -14.52 35.67 -1.52
N SER A 484 -13.31 35.23 -1.20
CA SER A 484 -12.43 36.04 -0.35
C SER A 484 -12.21 37.38 -1.04
N ALA A 485 -12.41 38.49 -0.30
CA ALA A 485 -12.17 39.82 -0.83
C ALA A 485 -10.68 39.95 -1.16
N ARG A 486 -10.35 40.33 -2.41
CA ARG A 486 -8.96 40.51 -2.83
C ARG A 486 -8.35 41.63 -2.00
N LEU A 487 -7.31 41.31 -1.23
CA LEU A 487 -6.59 42.29 -0.44
C LEU A 487 -5.64 43.08 -1.33
N ASP A 488 -5.73 44.41 -1.29
CA ASP A 488 -4.77 45.29 -1.97
C ASP A 488 -3.49 45.41 -1.11
N PRO A 489 -2.31 44.97 -1.62
CA PRO A 489 -1.04 45.14 -0.93
C PRO A 489 -0.71 46.60 -0.58
N CYS A 490 -1.31 47.56 -1.30
CA CYS A 490 -1.06 49.00 -1.16
C CYS A 490 -2.15 49.82 -0.50
N SER A 491 -3.19 49.18 0.02
CA SER A 491 -4.17 49.89 0.83
C SER A 491 -3.54 50.37 2.14
N ARG A 492 -3.13 51.65 2.17
CA ARG A 492 -2.75 52.38 3.40
C ARG A 492 -3.96 52.57 4.31
N SER A 493 -4.32 51.55 5.08
CA SER A 493 -5.33 51.68 6.13
C SER A 493 -4.75 51.40 7.50
N SER A 494 -4.00 52.38 8.03
CA SER A 494 -4.05 52.83 9.44
C SER A 494 -2.98 53.91 9.69
N CYS A 495 -3.14 55.11 9.13
CA CYS A 495 -2.43 56.32 9.63
C CYS A 495 -3.00 57.65 9.09
N LEU A 496 -3.81 57.65 8.02
CA LEU A 496 -4.42 58.89 7.52
C LEU A 496 -5.61 59.36 8.38
N VAL A 497 -6.41 58.44 8.93
CA VAL A 497 -7.57 58.81 9.77
C VAL A 497 -7.11 59.37 11.13
N VAL A 498 -6.03 58.83 11.71
CA VAL A 498 -5.49 59.34 12.98
C VAL A 498 -4.83 60.71 12.80
N ASN A 499 -4.09 60.93 11.70
CA ASN A 499 -3.49 62.23 11.42
C ASN A 499 -4.53 63.31 11.08
N LEU A 500 -5.62 62.99 10.37
CA LEU A 500 -6.67 63.98 10.09
C LEU A 500 -7.43 64.40 11.36
N TRP A 501 -7.72 63.45 12.25
CA TRP A 501 -8.34 63.73 13.54
C TRP A 501 -7.41 64.50 14.50
N GLN A 502 -6.10 64.19 14.51
CA GLN A 502 -5.13 64.96 15.28
C GLN A 502 -4.89 66.37 14.72
N LEU A 503 -4.91 66.56 13.39
CA LEU A 503 -4.88 67.88 12.74
C LEU A 503 -6.14 68.69 13.06
N LEU A 504 -7.32 68.05 13.02
CA LEU A 504 -8.58 68.70 13.42
C LEU A 504 -8.60 69.08 14.91
N PHE A 505 -8.09 68.22 15.79
CA PHE A 505 -7.98 68.51 17.23
C PHE A 505 -6.91 69.57 17.59
N SER A 506 -5.90 69.76 16.74
CA SER A 506 -4.87 70.79 16.93
C SER A 506 -5.21 72.13 16.26
N LEU A 507 -6.14 72.14 15.30
CA LEU A 507 -6.67 73.35 14.67
C LEU A 507 -7.89 73.94 15.40
N THR A 508 -8.63 73.15 16.19
CA THR A 508 -9.77 73.66 16.97
C THR A 508 -9.41 74.72 18.02
N PRO A 509 -8.28 74.65 18.77
CA PRO A 509 -7.89 75.72 19.69
C PRO A 509 -7.45 77.00 18.98
N LEU A 510 -6.85 76.88 17.78
CA LEU A 510 -6.42 78.01 16.95
C LEU A 510 -7.61 78.79 16.36
N LEU A 511 -8.67 78.09 15.92
CA LEU A 511 -9.91 78.69 15.45
C LEU A 511 -10.72 79.33 16.60
N ILE A 512 -10.74 78.72 17.78
CA ILE A 512 -11.38 79.30 18.98
C ILE A 512 -10.60 80.54 19.46
N GLY A 513 -9.26 80.52 19.40
CA GLY A 513 -8.42 81.68 19.71
C GLY A 513 -8.66 82.86 18.77
N PHE A 514 -8.81 82.63 17.46
CA PHE A 514 -9.15 83.67 16.49
C PHE A 514 -10.57 84.24 16.69
N LEU A 515 -11.53 83.42 17.11
CA LEU A 515 -12.90 83.86 17.39
C LEU A 515 -13.04 84.62 18.72
N LEU A 516 -12.18 84.33 19.70
CA LEU A 516 -12.16 85.03 21.00
C LEU A 516 -11.31 86.30 21.01
N CYS A 517 -10.31 86.45 20.13
CA CYS A 517 -9.52 87.68 20.01
C CYS A 517 -10.10 88.72 19.03
N GLY A 518 -11.20 88.42 18.34
CA GLY A 518 -11.89 89.33 17.42
C GLY A 518 -13.05 90.12 18.04
N ARG A 519 -13.23 90.04 19.35
CA ARG A 519 -14.18 90.86 20.12
C ARG A 519 -13.45 91.45 21.32
N ASP A 520 -12.71 92.53 21.07
CA ASP A 520 -12.67 93.74 21.88
C ASP A 520 -12.02 94.88 21.07
#